data_AF-A0A529M072-F1
#
_entry.id   AF-A0A529M072-F1
#
_cell.length_a   1.000
_cell.length_b   1.000
_cell.length_c   1.000
_cell.angle_alpha   90.00
_cell.angle_beta   90.00
_cell.angle_gamma   90.00
#
_symmetry.space_group_name_H-M   'P 1'
#
loop_
_entity.id
_entity.type
_entity.pdbx_description
1 polymer ?
#
loop_
_entity_poly.entity_id
_entity_poly.type
_entity_poly.pdbx_seq_one_letter_code
_entity_poly.pdbx_strand_id
1 'polypeptide(L)'
;MESLTNTPTRYGWAMIVLHWLIGVIFIGQFALGVVMVRTTSQRASFELIQLHKSFGFLLLGLIILRIAWRLGNAAPALPASVGTMERRTAPLAHFALYAFQIALPLSGWALVSVSTLEIPTMPFDLFVM
;
A
#
# COMPACT_ATOMS: atom_id res chain seq x y z
N MET A 1 -28.83 0.92 -7.59
CA MET A 1 -27.88 -0.20 -7.69
C MET A 1 -26.49 0.38 -7.77
N GLU A 2 -25.61 0.01 -6.87
CA GLU A 2 -24.26 0.55 -6.87
C GLU A 2 -23.37 -0.15 -7.90
N SER A 3 -22.57 0.62 -8.63
CA SER A 3 -21.75 0.15 -9.74
C SER A 3 -20.42 -0.45 -9.26
N LEU A 4 -19.97 -1.53 -9.91
CA LEU A 4 -18.62 -2.09 -9.69
C LEU A 4 -17.53 -1.13 -10.18
N THR A 5 -17.76 -0.47 -11.31
CA THR A 5 -16.86 0.49 -11.97
C THR A 5 -17.23 1.93 -11.62
N ASN A 6 -16.34 2.88 -11.91
CA ASN A 6 -16.59 4.29 -11.62
C ASN A 6 -17.64 4.89 -12.57
N THR A 7 -18.36 5.89 -12.07
CA THR A 7 -19.20 6.77 -12.87
C THR A 7 -18.56 8.17 -12.95
N PRO A 8 -19.04 9.08 -13.81
CA PRO A 8 -18.51 10.45 -13.88
C PRO A 8 -18.59 11.23 -12.57
N THR A 9 -19.44 10.81 -11.63
CA THR A 9 -19.73 11.55 -10.39
C THR A 9 -19.40 10.76 -9.12
N ARG A 10 -19.14 9.45 -9.20
CA ARG A 10 -18.85 8.60 -8.02
C ARG A 10 -17.89 7.47 -8.33
N TYR A 11 -17.12 7.07 -7.32
CA TYR A 11 -16.32 5.85 -7.37
C TYR A 11 -17.22 4.61 -7.30
N GLY A 12 -16.85 3.56 -8.03
CA GLY A 12 -17.48 2.24 -7.91
C GLY A 12 -16.95 1.46 -6.71
N TRP A 13 -17.65 0.38 -6.34
CA TRP A 13 -17.30 -0.45 -5.19
C TRP A 13 -15.88 -1.01 -5.24
N ALA A 14 -15.39 -1.40 -6.43
CA ALA A 14 -14.04 -1.95 -6.55
C ALA A 14 -12.97 -0.96 -6.07
N MET A 15 -13.10 0.32 -6.43
CA MET A 15 -12.16 1.36 -5.99
C MET A 15 -12.30 1.66 -4.49
N ILE A 16 -13.53 1.68 -3.98
CA ILE A 16 -13.80 1.95 -2.56
C ILE A 16 -13.22 0.83 -1.68
N VAL A 17 -13.50 -0.43 -2.03
CA VAL A 17 -12.98 -1.60 -1.31
C VAL A 17 -11.46 -1.65 -1.36
N LEU A 18 -10.86 -1.49 -2.55
CA LEU A 18 -9.39 -1.45 -2.68
C LEU A 18 -8.79 -0.32 -1.84
N HIS A 19 -9.40 0.87 -1.83
CA HIS A 19 -8.92 2.00 -1.04
C HIS A 19 -8.90 1.70 0.47
N TRP A 20 -10.02 1.22 1.02
CA TRP A 20 -10.12 0.94 2.44
C TRP A 20 -9.29 -0.27 2.86
N LEU A 21 -9.24 -1.33 2.04
CA LEU A 21 -8.39 -2.49 2.28
C LEU A 21 -6.91 -2.07 2.36
N ILE A 22 -6.42 -1.30 1.39
CA ILE A 22 -5.05 -0.77 1.39
C ILE A 22 -4.84 0.13 2.60
N GLY A 23 -5.79 1.02 2.91
CA GLY A 23 -5.69 1.92 4.06
C GLY A 23 -5.53 1.18 5.39
N VAL A 24 -6.36 0.17 5.63
CA VAL A 24 -6.28 -0.66 6.85
C VAL A 24 -4.95 -1.41 6.94
N ILE A 25 -4.53 -2.07 5.85
CA ILE A 25 -3.26 -2.80 5.84
C ILE A 25 -2.08 -1.84 6.01
N PHE A 26 -2.11 -0.66 5.38
CA PHE A 26 -1.07 0.36 5.48
C PHE A 26 -0.92 0.89 6.92
N ILE A 27 -2.03 1.21 7.60
CA ILE A 27 -2.02 1.63 9.00
C ILE A 27 -1.49 0.51 9.90
N GLY A 28 -1.98 -0.71 9.69
CA GLY A 28 -1.49 -1.90 10.40
C GLY A 28 0.02 -2.11 10.18
N GLN A 29 0.50 -1.83 8.97
CA GLN A 29 1.91 -1.98 8.64
C GLN A 29 2.81 -0.96 9.33
N PHE A 30 2.33 0.28 9.44
CA PHE A 30 3.02 1.30 10.23
C PHE A 30 3.13 0.90 11.70
N ALA A 31 2.02 0.42 12.30
CA ALA A 31 2.01 -0.07 13.68
C ALA A 31 2.96 -1.27 13.86
N LEU A 32 2.91 -2.24 12.94
CA LEU A 32 3.79 -3.42 12.95
C LEU A 32 5.27 -3.03 12.89
N GLY A 33 5.62 -2.07 12.02
CA GLY A 33 6.97 -1.52 11.92
C GLY A 33 7.47 -0.90 13.23
N VAL A 34 6.60 -0.22 13.99
CA VAL A 34 6.96 0.31 15.31
C VAL A 34 7.14 -0.79 16.35
N VAL A 35 6.28 -1.81 16.34
CA VAL A 35 6.36 -2.92 17.30
C VAL A 35 7.60 -3.78 17.06
N MET A 36 7.91 -4.12 15.81
CA MET A 36 8.99 -5.04 15.47
C MET A 36 10.39 -4.52 15.88
N VAL A 37 10.57 -3.19 15.91
CA VAL A 37 11.85 -2.56 16.30
C VAL A 37 11.97 -2.32 17.81
N ARG A 38 10.86 -2.41 18.55
CA ARG A 38 10.84 -2.17 20.01
C ARG A 38 10.81 -3.45 20.84
N THR A 39 10.55 -4.60 20.22
CA THR A 39 10.56 -5.88 20.93
C THR A 39 11.99 -6.28 21.31
N THR A 40 12.15 -6.85 22.50
CA THR A 40 13.45 -7.32 23.01
C THR A 40 13.73 -8.78 22.68
N SER A 41 12.69 -9.55 22.35
CA SER A 41 12.83 -10.94 21.93
C SER A 41 13.30 -11.02 20.49
N GLN A 42 14.47 -11.61 20.27
CA GLN A 42 15.02 -11.81 18.93
C GLN A 42 14.10 -12.68 18.05
N ARG A 43 13.50 -13.73 18.64
CA ARG A 43 12.54 -14.59 17.93
C ARG A 43 11.30 -13.81 17.50
N ALA A 44 10.71 -13.04 18.41
CA ALA A 44 9.53 -12.24 18.09
C ALA A 44 9.86 -11.16 17.05
N SER A 45 11.03 -10.51 17.15
CA SER A 45 11.47 -9.54 16.14
C SER A 45 11.57 -10.19 14.75
N PHE A 46 12.20 -11.37 14.66
CA PHE A 46 12.29 -12.12 13.41
C PHE A 46 10.91 -12.41 12.79
N GLU A 47 9.99 -12.97 13.59
CA GLU A 47 8.63 -13.31 13.14
C GLU A 47 7.87 -12.05 12.67
N LEU A 48 7.94 -10.95 13.42
CA LEU A 48 7.30 -9.68 13.06
C LEU A 48 7.93 -9.04 11.81
N ILE A 49 9.24 -9.15 11.61
CA ILE A 49 9.93 -8.67 10.41
C ILE A 49 9.49 -9.48 9.17
N GLN A 50 9.38 -10.81 9.27
CA GLN A 50 8.87 -11.62 8.16
C GLN A 50 7.41 -11.25 7.84
N LEU A 51 6.59 -11.01 8.87
CA LEU A 51 5.22 -10.53 8.68
C LEU A 51 5.18 -9.13 8.03
N HIS A 52 6.07 -8.21 8.43
CA HIS A 52 6.21 -6.87 7.85
C HIS A 52 6.57 -6.96 6.36
N LYS A 53 7.54 -7.79 5.99
CA LYS A 53 7.94 -8.05 4.59
C LYS A 53 6.77 -8.61 3.78
N SER A 54 6.06 -9.59 4.33
CA SER A 54 4.92 -10.26 3.67
C SER A 54 3.81 -9.27 3.30
N PHE A 55 3.36 -8.48 4.26
CA PHE A 55 2.36 -7.45 4.01
C PHE A 55 2.90 -6.29 3.17
N GLY A 56 4.21 -6.01 3.20
CA GLY A 56 4.87 -5.08 2.28
C GLY A 56 4.70 -5.50 0.82
N PHE A 57 4.93 -6.77 0.50
CA PHE A 57 4.68 -7.31 -0.85
C PHE A 57 3.20 -7.32 -1.21
N LEU A 58 2.32 -7.69 -0.26
CA LEU A 58 0.87 -7.64 -0.49
C LEU A 58 0.41 -6.21 -0.82
N LEU A 59 0.86 -5.21 -0.05
CA LEU A 59 0.58 -3.80 -0.32
C LEU A 59 1.10 -3.36 -1.69
N LEU A 60 2.32 -3.79 -2.08
CA LEU A 60 2.88 -3.50 -3.38
C LEU A 60 2.00 -4.05 -4.52
N GLY A 61 1.52 -5.30 -4.40
CA GLY A 61 0.59 -5.88 -5.37
C GLY A 61 -0.76 -5.15 -5.41
N LEU A 62 -1.35 -4.85 -4.24
CA LEU A 62 -2.62 -4.15 -4.15
C LEU A 62 -2.55 -2.72 -4.68
N ILE A 63 -1.45 -1.99 -4.46
CA ILE A 63 -1.31 -0.63 -4.97
C ILE A 63 -1.14 -0.61 -6.49
N ILE A 64 -0.40 -1.57 -7.05
CA ILE A 64 -0.29 -1.75 -8.50
C ILE A 64 -1.69 -2.02 -9.09
N LEU A 65 -2.45 -2.94 -8.49
CA LEU A 65 -3.82 -3.24 -8.90
C LEU A 65 -4.72 -1.99 -8.81
N ARG A 66 -4.63 -1.22 -7.73
CA ARG A 66 -5.40 0.02 -7.56
C ARG A 66 -5.07 1.06 -8.63
N ILE A 67 -3.78 1.23 -8.95
CA ILE A 67 -3.35 2.17 -10.01
C ILE A 67 -3.87 1.69 -11.37
N ALA A 68 -3.70 0.41 -11.70
CA ALA A 68 -4.20 -0.17 -12.94
C ALA A 68 -5.72 0.01 -13.06
N TRP A 69 -6.47 -0.26 -11.99
CA TRP A 69 -7.91 -0.05 -11.95
C TRP A 69 -8.29 1.42 -12.16
N ARG A 70 -7.57 2.35 -11.53
CA ARG A 70 -7.78 3.80 -11.71
C ARG A 70 -7.52 4.24 -13.15
N LEU A 71 -6.49 3.71 -13.80
CA LEU A 71 -6.14 4.07 -15.18
C LEU A 71 -7.16 3.51 -16.19
N GLY A 72 -7.74 2.35 -15.91
CA GLY A 72 -8.78 1.72 -16.74
C GLY A 72 -10.20 2.21 -16.52
N ASN A 73 -10.44 3.13 -15.57
CA ASN A 73 -11.79 3.61 -15.21
C ASN A 73 -11.86 5.14 -15.25
N ALA A 74 -13.05 5.68 -15.51
CA ALA A 74 -13.29 7.12 -15.40
C ALA A 74 -12.95 7.62 -13.98
N ALA A 75 -12.25 8.75 -13.87
CA ALA A 75 -12.03 9.43 -12.59
C ALA A 75 -13.17 10.44 -12.38
N PRO A 76 -13.95 10.34 -11.28
CA PRO A 76 -14.99 11.32 -10.99
C PRO A 76 -14.43 12.75 -10.91
N ALA A 77 -15.12 13.71 -11.52
CA ALA A 77 -14.70 15.10 -11.50
C ALA A 77 -14.87 15.70 -10.10
N LEU A 78 -13.91 16.54 -9.67
CA LEU A 78 -14.02 17.29 -8.42
C LEU A 78 -15.17 18.31 -8.52
N PRO A 79 -16.12 18.34 -7.55
CA PRO A 79 -17.23 19.30 -7.54
C PRO A 79 -16.75 20.75 -7.65
N ALA A 80 -17.54 21.63 -8.26
CA ALA A 80 -17.19 23.05 -8.42
C ALA A 80 -17.00 23.78 -7.09
N SER A 81 -17.58 23.27 -5.99
CA SER A 81 -17.45 23.80 -4.64
C SER A 81 -16.07 23.60 -4.00
N VAL A 82 -15.22 22.73 -4.55
CA VAL A 82 -13.87 22.48 -4.04
C VAL A 82 -12.98 23.69 -4.31
N GLY A 83 -12.32 24.19 -3.26
CA GLY A 83 -11.48 25.39 -3.34
C GLY A 83 -10.29 25.22 -4.28
N THR A 84 -9.78 26.34 -4.81
CA THR A 84 -8.68 26.34 -5.80
C THR A 84 -7.42 25.67 -5.26
N MET A 85 -7.12 25.83 -3.96
CA MET A 85 -5.94 25.23 -3.33
C MET A 85 -6.06 23.70 -3.29
N GLU A 86 -7.16 23.18 -2.74
CA GLU A 86 -7.43 21.74 -2.65
C GLU A 86 -7.43 21.07 -4.03
N ARG A 87 -8.03 21.73 -5.03
CA ARG A 87 -8.05 21.26 -6.42
C ARG A 87 -6.65 21.08 -7.00
N ARG A 88 -5.70 21.94 -6.64
CA ARG A 88 -4.31 21.89 -7.13
C ARG A 88 -3.44 20.93 -6.32
N THR A 89 -3.65 20.84 -5.01
CA THR A 89 -2.80 20.03 -4.12
C THR A 89 -3.25 18.57 -4.03
N ALA A 90 -4.53 18.27 -4.18
CA ALA A 90 -5.03 16.90 -4.10
C ALA A 90 -4.34 15.94 -5.10
N PRO A 91 -4.11 16.30 -6.38
CA PRO A 91 -3.37 15.42 -7.30
C PRO A 91 -1.93 15.16 -6.84
N LEU A 92 -1.25 16.16 -6.30
CA LEU A 92 0.12 16.03 -5.80
C LEU A 92 0.18 15.09 -4.59
N ALA A 93 -0.75 15.23 -3.65
CA ALA A 93 -0.86 14.34 -2.50
C ALA A 93 -1.12 12.89 -2.94
N HIS A 94 -2.04 12.66 -3.88
CA HIS A 94 -2.27 11.33 -4.43
C HIS A 94 -1.02 10.75 -5.11
N PHE A 95 -0.33 11.56 -5.91
CA PHE A 95 0.91 11.15 -6.56
C PHE A 95 1.98 10.76 -5.54
N ALA A 96 2.21 11.60 -4.53
CA ALA A 96 3.17 11.33 -3.47
C ALA A 96 2.83 10.03 -2.71
N LEU A 97 1.55 9.83 -2.36
CA LEU A 97 1.10 8.60 -1.70
C LEU A 97 1.34 7.35 -2.57
N TYR A 98 1.04 7.42 -3.87
CA TYR A 98 1.35 6.31 -4.79
C TYR A 98 2.86 6.06 -4.88
N ALA A 99 3.65 7.11 -5.04
CA ALA A 99 5.09 7.01 -5.15
C ALA A 99 5.70 6.36 -3.89
N PHE A 100 5.33 6.81 -2.69
CA PHE A 100 5.85 6.24 -1.45
C PHE A 100 5.38 4.81 -1.20
N GLN A 101 4.11 4.50 -1.49
CA GLN A 101 3.57 3.14 -1.33
C GLN A 101 4.24 2.12 -2.26
N ILE A 102 4.85 2.56 -3.36
CA ILE A 102 5.64 1.71 -4.26
C ILE A 102 7.12 1.71 -3.85
N ALA A 103 7.70 2.89 -3.66
CA ALA A 103 9.12 3.05 -3.41
C ALA A 103 9.57 2.41 -2.08
N LEU A 104 8.78 2.52 -1.02
CA LEU A 104 9.17 1.99 0.30
C LEU A 104 9.24 0.46 0.31
N PRO A 105 8.23 -0.31 -0.14
CA PRO A 105 8.35 -1.76 -0.24
C PRO A 105 9.48 -2.22 -1.17
N LEU A 106 9.67 -1.54 -2.32
CA LEU A 106 10.77 -1.85 -3.23
C LEU A 106 12.13 -1.59 -2.60
N SER A 107 12.28 -0.51 -1.82
CA SER A 107 13.52 -0.23 -1.11
C SER A 107 13.83 -1.27 -0.03
N GLY A 108 12.82 -1.72 0.72
CA GLY A 108 12.96 -2.80 1.69
C GLY A 108 13.33 -4.12 1.01
N TRP A 109 12.71 -4.43 -0.14
CA TRP A 109 13.08 -5.60 -0.93
C TRP A 109 14.53 -5.51 -1.43
N ALA A 110 14.93 -4.39 -2.02
CA ALA A 110 16.31 -4.19 -2.48
C ALA A 110 17.32 -4.36 -1.34
N LEU A 111 17.02 -3.83 -0.15
CA LEU A 111 17.88 -3.96 1.03
C LEU A 111 18.08 -5.42 1.45
N VAL A 112 17.02 -6.23 1.49
CA VAL A 112 17.16 -7.65 1.87
C VAL A 112 17.85 -8.47 0.77
N SER A 113 17.64 -8.13 -0.50
CA SER A 113 18.24 -8.82 -1.64
C SER A 113 19.77 -8.67 -1.72
N VAL A 114 20.33 -7.63 -1.11
CA VAL A 114 21.79 -7.39 -1.07
C VAL A 114 22.40 -7.66 0.31
N SER A 115 21.59 -8.14 1.26
CA SER A 115 22.06 -8.41 2.62
C SER A 115 23.00 -9.61 2.67
N THR A 116 24.14 -9.46 3.33
CA THR A 116 25.09 -10.55 3.59
C THR A 116 24.64 -11.53 4.68
N LEU A 117 23.51 -11.25 5.33
CA LEU A 117 22.95 -12.13 6.36
C LEU A 117 22.22 -13.35 5.77
N GLU A 118 21.92 -13.32 4.45
CA GLU A 118 21.28 -14.41 3.71
C GLU A 118 19.98 -14.94 4.37
N ILE A 119 19.29 -14.07 5.12
CA ILE A 119 18.04 -14.44 5.78
C ILE A 119 16.96 -14.55 4.70
N PRO A 120 16.33 -15.74 4.52
CA PRO A 120 15.33 -15.93 3.50
C PRO A 120 14.11 -15.02 3.74
N THR A 121 13.48 -14.63 2.64
CA THR A 121 12.19 -13.96 2.68
C THR A 121 11.09 -14.99 2.57
N MET A 122 10.17 -15.03 3.53
CA MET A 122 9.10 -16.03 3.56
C MET A 122 7.73 -15.34 3.57
N PRO A 123 7.18 -14.95 2.41
CA PRO A 123 5.87 -14.30 2.36
C PRO A 123 4.77 -15.20 2.94
N PHE A 124 4.25 -14.82 4.11
CA PHE A 124 3.24 -15.55 4.87
C PHE A 124 3.57 -17.03 5.11
N ASP A 125 4.86 -17.38 5.17
CA ASP A 125 5.37 -18.76 5.27
C ASP A 125 4.90 -19.69 4.13
N LEU A 126 4.48 -19.14 2.98
CA LEU A 126 3.95 -19.92 1.86
C LEU A 126 5.03 -20.40 0.90
N PHE A 127 6.10 -19.61 0.72
CA PHE A 127 7.24 -19.93 -0.15
C PHE A 127 8.48 -19.14 0.28
N VAL A 128 9.64 -19.54 -0.23
CA VAL A 128 10.93 -18.89 0.04
C VAL A 128 11.36 -18.07 -1.17
N MET A 129 11.81 -16.84 -0.91
CA MET A 129 12.35 -15.86 -1.85
C MET A 129 13.73 -15.40 -1.39
#